data_AF-A0AAV2IGJ1-F1
#
_entry.id   AF-A0AAV2IGJ1-F1
#
_cell.length_a   1.000
_cell.length_b   1.000
_cell.length_c   1.000
_cell.angle_alpha   90.00
_cell.angle_beta   90.00
_cell.angle_gamma   90.00
#
_symmetry.space_group_name_H-M   'P 1'
#
loop_
_entity.id
_entity.type
_entity.pdbx_description
1 polymer ?
#
loop_
_entity_poly.entity_id
_entity_poly.type
_entity_poly.pdbx_seq_one_letter_code
_entity_poly.pdbx_strand_id
1 'polypeptide(L)'
;CKNSTSVGFLSQTYLQAIEADTILVPILEYNKTNYIRCKDDIEAQNCLEAVLKYSVFHTEKELKDQLKTLESSVTGTQIFIFNLNTSQDGMLELDLVSDPTDIRCPETVTYDMAMTARPVVQKPSDYRRSLRVYTSILYLIPRMKLILRGKP
;
A
#
# COMPACT_ATOMS: atom_id res chain seq x y z
N CYS A 1 -15.89 -13.79 -13.66
CA CYS A 1 -15.43 -14.69 -14.75
C CYS A 1 -14.83 -15.98 -14.17
N LYS A 2 -14.56 -17.04 -14.97
CA LYS A 2 -13.89 -18.28 -14.48
C LYS A 2 -12.37 -18.18 -14.28
N ASN A 3 -11.73 -17.11 -14.80
CA ASN A 3 -10.31 -16.79 -14.60
C ASN A 3 -10.15 -15.26 -14.58
N SER A 4 -10.19 -14.67 -13.38
CA SER A 4 -10.23 -13.22 -13.21
C SER A 4 -9.09 -12.67 -12.38
N THR A 5 -8.85 -11.39 -12.59
CA THR A 5 -8.04 -10.53 -11.76
C THR A 5 -8.88 -9.30 -11.40
N SER A 6 -8.66 -8.73 -10.23
CA SER A 6 -9.53 -7.68 -9.70
C SER A 6 -8.74 -6.50 -9.20
N VAL A 7 -9.32 -5.31 -9.33
CA VAL A 7 -8.83 -4.08 -8.74
C VAL A 7 -9.83 -3.66 -7.68
N GLY A 8 -9.39 -3.58 -6.42
CA GLY A 8 -10.14 -2.99 -5.33
C GLY A 8 -9.60 -1.60 -5.02
N PHE A 9 -10.48 -0.65 -4.74
CA PHE A 9 -10.09 0.71 -4.44
C PHE A 9 -10.69 1.18 -3.11
N LEU A 10 -9.82 1.46 -2.14
CA LEU A 10 -10.20 2.01 -0.85
C LEU A 10 -9.55 3.39 -0.71
N SER A 11 -10.35 4.45 -0.72
CA SER A 11 -9.86 5.82 -0.67
C SER A 11 -10.75 6.69 0.21
N GLN A 12 -10.17 7.23 1.28
CA GLN A 12 -10.85 8.21 2.12
C GLN A 12 -11.16 9.49 1.35
N THR A 13 -10.26 9.92 0.46
CA THR A 13 -10.46 11.08 -0.43
C THR A 13 -11.68 10.88 -1.33
N TYR A 14 -11.85 9.68 -1.89
CA TYR A 14 -13.03 9.34 -2.67
C TYR A 14 -14.31 9.40 -1.82
N LEU A 15 -14.32 8.74 -0.66
CA LEU A 15 -15.49 8.69 0.22
C LEU A 15 -15.92 10.09 0.69
N GLN A 16 -14.97 10.96 0.99
CA GLN A 16 -15.24 12.36 1.34
C GLN A 16 -15.81 13.15 0.15
N ALA A 17 -15.27 12.95 -1.05
CA ALA A 17 -15.71 13.69 -2.24
C ALA A 17 -17.14 13.35 -2.68
N ILE A 18 -17.65 12.16 -2.34
CA ILE A 18 -19.04 11.77 -2.59
C ILE A 18 -19.94 11.90 -1.37
N GLU A 19 -19.42 12.46 -0.26
CA GLU A 19 -20.13 12.61 1.02
C GLU A 19 -20.78 11.30 1.49
N ALA A 20 -20.06 10.18 1.34
CA ALA A 20 -20.61 8.87 1.66
C ALA A 20 -20.75 8.66 3.17
N ASP A 21 -21.96 8.31 3.61
CA ASP A 21 -22.24 7.90 5.00
C ASP A 21 -21.74 6.49 5.33
N THR A 22 -21.41 5.69 4.31
CA THR A 22 -20.94 4.30 4.47
C THR A 22 -19.70 4.04 3.63
N ILE A 23 -18.92 3.03 4.01
CA ILE A 23 -17.69 2.67 3.29
C ILE A 23 -18.07 1.97 1.99
N LEU A 24 -17.94 2.71 0.89
CA LEU A 24 -18.08 2.19 -0.47
C LEU A 24 -16.72 1.84 -1.05
N VAL A 25 -16.57 0.61 -1.55
CA VAL A 25 -15.33 0.11 -2.15
C VAL A 25 -15.60 -0.26 -3.60
N PRO A 26 -15.20 0.57 -4.58
CA PRO A 26 -15.23 0.21 -5.98
C PRO A 26 -14.37 -1.04 -6.24
N ILE A 27 -14.97 -2.03 -6.91
CA ILE A 27 -14.29 -3.27 -7.30
C ILE A 27 -14.50 -3.49 -8.79
N LEU A 28 -13.41 -3.61 -9.52
CA LEU A 28 -13.40 -3.97 -10.95
C LEU A 28 -12.89 -5.40 -11.09
N GLU A 29 -13.56 -6.20 -11.93
CA GLU A 29 -13.13 -7.55 -12.25
C GLU A 29 -12.83 -7.64 -13.75
N TYR A 30 -11.65 -8.16 -14.08
CA TYR A 30 -11.16 -8.34 -15.43
C TYR A 30 -10.90 -9.82 -15.70
N ASN A 31 -11.09 -10.25 -16.93
CA ASN A 31 -10.61 -11.56 -17.36
C ASN A 31 -9.07 -11.54 -17.45
N LYS A 32 -8.42 -12.51 -16.81
CA LYS A 32 -6.95 -12.55 -16.70
C LYS A 32 -6.25 -12.73 -18.05
N THR A 33 -6.91 -13.31 -19.05
CA THR A 33 -6.29 -13.63 -20.35
C THR A 33 -6.28 -12.44 -21.30
N ASN A 34 -7.34 -11.63 -21.32
CA ASN A 34 -7.51 -10.55 -22.32
C ASN A 34 -7.75 -9.17 -21.69
N TYR A 35 -7.82 -9.07 -20.36
CA TYR A 35 -8.06 -7.83 -19.62
C TYR A 35 -9.33 -7.09 -20.03
N ILE A 36 -10.34 -7.82 -20.51
CA ILE A 36 -11.68 -7.30 -20.75
C ILE A 36 -12.44 -7.36 -19.43
N ARG A 37 -13.20 -6.31 -19.10
CA ARG A 37 -14.04 -6.27 -17.91
C ARG A 37 -15.04 -7.44 -17.92
N CYS A 38 -15.17 -8.12 -16.78
CA CYS A 38 -16.11 -9.23 -16.62
C CYS A 38 -17.57 -8.76 -16.56
N LYS A 39 -17.78 -7.53 -16.11
CA LYS A 39 -19.05 -6.81 -16.10
C LYS A 39 -18.85 -5.45 -16.76
N ASP A 40 -19.85 -5.03 -17.53
CA ASP A 40 -19.84 -3.75 -18.24
C ASP A 40 -21.18 -3.02 -18.06
N ASP A 41 -21.78 -3.19 -16.88
CA ASP A 41 -22.99 -2.50 -16.47
C ASP A 41 -22.67 -1.09 -15.92
N ILE A 42 -23.72 -0.33 -15.60
CA ILE A 42 -23.61 1.03 -15.06
C ILE A 42 -22.80 1.03 -13.75
N GLU A 43 -22.92 -0.01 -12.92
CA GLU A 43 -22.19 -0.13 -11.67
C GLU A 43 -20.68 -0.30 -11.91
N ALA A 44 -20.28 -1.18 -12.84
CA ALA A 44 -18.90 -1.36 -13.24
C ALA A 44 -18.30 -0.08 -13.85
N GLN A 45 -19.10 0.67 -14.61
CA GLN A 45 -18.68 1.95 -15.18
C GLN A 45 -18.46 3.02 -14.10
N ASN A 46 -19.39 3.15 -13.14
CA ASN A 46 -19.24 4.06 -12.00
C ASN A 46 -18.01 3.70 -11.15
N CYS A 47 -17.77 2.40 -10.95
CA CYS A 47 -16.58 1.93 -10.25
C CYS A 47 -15.30 2.33 -10.99
N LEU A 48 -15.28 2.17 -12.32
CA LEU A 48 -14.13 2.59 -13.12
C LEU A 48 -13.89 4.09 -13.00
N GLU A 49 -14.92 4.91 -13.16
CA GLU A 49 -14.81 6.36 -13.04
C GLU A 49 -14.30 6.81 -11.66
N ALA A 50 -14.77 6.17 -10.59
CA ALA A 50 -14.27 6.44 -9.24
C ALA A 50 -12.77 6.13 -9.12
N VAL A 51 -12.32 4.98 -9.63
CA VAL A 51 -10.89 4.61 -9.61
C VAL A 51 -10.07 5.58 -10.46
N LEU A 52 -10.49 5.88 -11.69
CA LEU A 52 -9.72 6.73 -12.59
C LEU A 52 -9.65 8.19 -12.13
N LYS A 53 -10.66 8.66 -11.40
CA LYS A 53 -10.71 10.04 -10.91
C LYS A 53 -9.92 10.26 -9.62
N TYR A 54 -9.93 9.30 -8.71
CA TYR A 54 -9.40 9.49 -7.35
C TYR A 54 -8.19 8.61 -7.01
N SER A 55 -7.80 7.67 -7.87
CA SER A 55 -6.57 6.89 -7.69
C SER A 55 -5.37 7.56 -8.36
N VAL A 56 -4.19 6.97 -8.18
CA VAL A 56 -2.96 7.39 -8.89
C VAL A 56 -2.94 6.95 -10.37
N PHE A 57 -3.88 6.10 -10.78
CA PHE A 57 -4.01 5.63 -12.15
C PHE A 57 -5.20 6.32 -12.81
N HIS A 58 -4.93 7.13 -13.83
CA HIS A 58 -5.92 8.00 -14.45
C HIS A 58 -6.51 7.42 -15.73
N THR A 59 -5.95 6.31 -16.20
CA THR A 59 -6.46 5.58 -17.36
C THR A 59 -6.65 4.10 -17.07
N GLU A 60 -7.64 3.48 -17.70
CA GLU A 60 -7.86 2.03 -17.57
C GLU A 60 -6.66 1.23 -18.13
N LYS A 61 -5.92 1.81 -19.07
CA LYS A 61 -4.68 1.24 -19.58
C LYS A 61 -3.62 1.11 -18.49
N GLU A 62 -3.42 2.15 -17.68
CA GLU A 62 -2.46 2.12 -16.56
C GLU A 62 -2.83 1.02 -15.55
N LEU A 63 -4.11 0.87 -15.21
CA LEU A 63 -4.59 -0.21 -14.35
C LEU A 63 -4.25 -1.58 -14.94
N LYS A 64 -4.55 -1.78 -16.23
CA LYS A 64 -4.24 -3.03 -16.94
C LYS A 64 -2.74 -3.31 -16.97
N ASP A 65 -1.90 -2.29 -17.12
CA ASP A 65 -0.45 -2.46 -17.12
C ASP A 65 0.09 -2.89 -15.74
N GLN A 66 -0.53 -2.44 -14.63
CA GLN A 66 -0.22 -3.00 -13.31
C GLN A 66 -0.64 -4.46 -13.18
N LEU A 67 -1.84 -4.81 -13.66
CA LEU A 67 -2.31 -6.20 -13.64
C LEU A 67 -1.41 -7.13 -14.45
N LYS A 68 -0.89 -6.67 -15.60
CA LYS A 68 0.07 -7.41 -16.43
C LYS A 68 1.39 -7.66 -15.73
N THR A 69 1.82 -6.77 -14.84
CA THR A 69 3.07 -6.94 -14.08
C THR A 69 3.00 -8.20 -13.18
N LEU A 70 1.81 -8.68 -12.86
CA LEU A 70 1.58 -9.90 -12.08
C LEU A 70 1.45 -11.17 -12.94
N GLU A 71 1.52 -11.08 -14.28
CA GLU A 71 1.35 -12.23 -15.19
C GLU A 71 2.38 -13.34 -15.00
N SER A 72 3.59 -12.99 -14.55
CA SER A 72 4.65 -13.97 -14.30
C SER A 72 4.27 -14.99 -13.23
N SER A 73 3.22 -14.72 -12.44
CA SER A 73 2.75 -15.57 -11.36
C SER A 73 1.32 -16.07 -11.61
N VAL A 74 1.05 -17.32 -11.21
CA VAL A 74 -0.31 -17.90 -11.29
C VAL A 74 -1.28 -17.11 -10.41
N THR A 75 -0.82 -16.62 -9.26
CA THR A 75 -1.54 -15.74 -8.34
C THR A 75 -0.59 -14.68 -7.79
N GLY A 76 -1.14 -13.53 -7.41
CA GLY A 76 -0.36 -12.44 -6.81
C GLY A 76 -1.26 -11.27 -6.43
N THR A 77 -0.76 -10.43 -5.53
CA THR A 77 -1.44 -9.22 -5.07
C THR A 77 -0.44 -8.08 -5.06
N GLN A 78 -0.83 -6.94 -5.62
CA GLN A 78 -0.04 -5.71 -5.57
C GLN A 78 -0.89 -4.64 -4.89
N ILE A 79 -0.32 -3.99 -3.86
CA ILE A 79 -1.00 -2.97 -3.08
C ILE A 79 -0.27 -1.65 -3.28
N PHE A 80 -1.01 -0.62 -3.66
CA PHE A 80 -0.54 0.75 -3.76
C PHE A 80 -1.15 1.56 -2.62
N ILE A 81 -0.30 2.14 -1.77
CA ILE A 81 -0.71 3.06 -0.71
C ILE A 81 -0.12 4.42 -1.08
N PHE A 82 -0.97 5.43 -1.17
CA PHE A 82 -0.62 6.80 -1.52
C PHE A 82 -1.34 7.77 -0.58
N ASN A 83 -1.04 9.07 -0.68
CA ASN A 83 -1.44 10.07 0.32
C ASN A 83 -0.96 9.66 1.72
N LEU A 84 0.33 9.33 1.81
CA LEU A 84 0.96 8.90 3.06
C LEU A 84 0.88 10.00 4.13
N ASN A 85 0.85 9.59 5.39
CA ASN A 85 0.80 10.50 6.52
C ASN A 85 1.99 11.47 6.52
N THR A 86 1.67 12.73 6.81
CA THR A 86 2.65 13.79 7.04
C THR A 86 2.53 14.31 8.47
N SER A 87 3.66 14.63 9.08
CA SER A 87 3.75 15.40 10.32
C SER A 87 3.13 16.79 10.16
N GLN A 88 2.95 17.50 11.28
CA GLN A 88 2.50 18.90 11.33
C GLN A 88 3.40 19.82 10.49
N ASP A 89 4.69 19.50 10.39
CA ASP A 89 5.67 20.23 9.58
C ASP A 89 5.63 19.89 8.08
N GLY A 90 4.66 19.06 7.64
CA GLY A 90 4.49 18.64 6.25
C GLY A 90 5.46 17.54 5.79
N MET A 91 6.35 17.07 6.67
CA MET A 91 7.28 15.98 6.38
C MET A 91 6.60 14.62 6.45
N LEU A 92 6.92 13.70 5.53
CA LEU A 92 6.41 12.33 5.59
C LEU A 92 6.79 11.64 6.90
N GLU A 93 5.86 10.85 7.45
CA GLU A 93 6.11 9.99 8.61
C GLU A 93 7.21 8.94 8.30
N LEU A 94 7.31 8.54 7.03
CA LEU A 94 8.32 7.61 6.54
C LEU A 94 9.42 8.37 5.79
N ASP A 95 10.66 8.21 6.24
CA ASP A 95 11.85 8.66 5.54
C ASP A 95 12.24 7.64 4.46
N LEU A 96 12.03 8.05 3.21
CA LEU A 96 12.32 7.29 2.00
C LEU A 96 13.60 7.78 1.28
N VAL A 97 14.28 8.79 1.85
CA VAL A 97 15.35 9.55 1.17
C VAL A 97 16.72 9.28 1.78
N SER A 98 16.84 9.26 3.12
CA SER A 98 18.15 9.19 3.78
C SER A 98 18.94 7.92 3.46
N ASP A 99 18.25 6.80 3.23
CA ASP A 99 18.85 5.55 2.79
C ASP A 99 18.05 4.99 1.60
N PRO A 100 18.65 4.93 0.39
CA PRO A 100 17.94 4.45 -0.80
C PRO A 100 17.56 2.97 -0.71
N THR A 101 18.15 2.21 0.22
CA THR A 101 17.92 0.79 0.43
C THR A 101 16.99 0.47 1.61
N ASP A 102 16.52 1.47 2.34
CA ASP A 102 15.73 1.29 3.56
C ASP A 102 14.46 2.18 3.54
N ILE A 103 13.56 1.92 4.48
CA ILE A 103 12.45 2.81 4.83
C ILE A 103 12.59 3.06 6.33
N ARG A 104 12.72 4.33 6.72
CA ARG A 104 13.06 4.69 8.09
C ARG A 104 11.99 5.54 8.75
N CYS A 105 11.91 5.49 10.07
CA CYS A 105 11.12 6.46 10.84
C CYS A 105 12.02 7.61 11.33
N PRO A 106 11.61 8.88 11.19
CA PRO A 106 12.28 10.01 11.84
C PRO A 106 12.28 9.86 13.37
N GLU A 107 13.32 10.35 14.04
CA GLU A 107 13.52 10.19 15.50
C GLU A 107 12.43 10.85 16.37
N THR A 108 11.59 11.70 15.78
CA THR A 108 10.56 12.46 16.49
C THR A 108 9.35 11.64 16.94
N VAL A 109 9.24 10.36 16.55
CA VAL A 109 8.21 9.46 17.10
C VAL A 109 8.70 8.91 18.45
N THR A 110 8.77 9.80 19.45
CA THR A 110 8.90 9.39 20.84
C THR A 110 7.61 8.68 21.24
N TYR A 111 7.55 7.36 21.05
CA TYR A 111 6.53 6.57 21.72
C TYR A 111 6.63 6.81 23.21
N ASP A 112 5.51 7.22 23.79
CA ASP A 112 5.31 7.56 25.19
C ASP A 112 5.88 6.46 26.10
N MET A 113 7.10 6.65 26.59
CA MET A 113 7.80 5.72 27.49
C MET A 113 7.27 5.79 28.93
N ALA A 114 6.17 6.49 29.17
CA ALA A 114 5.56 6.60 30.49
C ALA A 114 5.04 5.26 31.05
N MET A 115 4.93 4.20 30.25
CA MET A 115 4.41 2.89 30.71
C MET A 115 5.47 1.84 31.11
N THR A 116 6.78 2.09 30.98
CA THR A 116 7.79 1.13 31.44
C THR A 116 8.77 1.78 32.40
N ALA A 117 8.50 1.61 33.70
CA ALA A 117 9.34 2.04 34.82
C ALA A 117 10.66 1.25 34.94
N ARG A 118 11.51 1.29 33.91
CA ARG A 118 12.90 0.84 34.01
C ARG A 118 13.82 1.84 33.31
N PRO A 119 14.73 2.50 34.04
CA PRO A 119 15.70 3.40 33.44
C PRO A 119 16.78 2.53 32.81
N VAL A 120 16.57 2.08 31.59
CA VAL A 120 17.67 1.58 30.78
C VAL A 120 17.93 2.63 29.72
N VAL A 121 19.12 3.22 29.77
CA VAL A 121 19.71 4.01 28.69
C VAL A 121 19.99 3.04 27.53
N GLN A 122 18.93 2.54 26.92
CA GLN A 122 19.01 1.81 25.67
C GLN A 122 18.90 2.86 24.58
N LYS A 123 20.00 3.09 23.85
CA LYS A 123 19.89 3.63 22.49
C LYS A 123 18.69 2.93 21.84
N PRO A 124 17.71 3.65 21.25
CA PRO A 124 16.60 2.99 20.59
C PRO A 124 17.20 2.01 19.60
N SER A 125 16.88 0.74 19.79
CA SER A 125 17.38 -0.35 18.97
C SER A 125 17.08 -0.06 17.51
N ASP A 126 18.03 -0.33 16.62
CA ASP A 126 17.93 0.06 15.20
C ASP A 126 16.67 -0.48 14.51
N TYR A 127 16.09 -1.58 15.02
CA TYR A 127 14.81 -2.13 14.54
C TYR A 127 13.62 -1.18 14.71
N ARG A 128 13.68 -0.20 15.63
CA ARG A 128 12.62 0.81 15.80
C ARG A 128 12.66 1.88 14.71
N ARG A 129 13.82 2.05 14.07
CA ARG A 129 14.05 3.10 13.09
C ARG A 129 14.12 2.56 11.68
N SER A 130 14.69 1.37 11.49
CA SER A 130 14.95 0.76 10.18
C SER A 130 13.99 -0.39 9.92
N LEU A 131 13.20 -0.28 8.86
CA LEU A 131 12.35 -1.38 8.43
C LEU A 131 13.18 -2.59 7.99
N ARG A 132 14.36 -2.38 7.38
CA ARG A 132 15.29 -3.47 7.06
C ARG A 132 15.72 -4.27 8.28
N VAL A 133 16.12 -3.59 9.36
CA VAL A 133 16.50 -4.28 10.60
C VAL A 133 15.27 -4.96 11.22
N TYR A 134 14.11 -4.30 11.24
CA TYR A 134 12.87 -4.89 11.75
C TYR A 134 12.47 -6.17 11.01
N THR A 135 12.50 -6.14 9.68
CA THR A 135 12.14 -7.30 8.84
C THR A 135 13.07 -8.49 9.01
N SER A 136 14.35 -8.27 9.36
CA SER A 136 15.30 -9.36 9.65
C SER A 136 14.96 -10.17 10.91
N ILE A 137 14.17 -9.60 11.83
CA ILE A 137 13.74 -10.24 13.08
C ILE A 137 12.24 -10.49 13.14
N LEU A 138 11.49 -10.13 12.08
CA LEU A 138 10.02 -10.20 12.05
C LEU A 138 9.51 -11.64 12.17
N TYR A 139 10.25 -12.60 11.60
CA TYR A 139 9.89 -14.01 11.63
C TYR A 139 10.95 -14.81 12.36
N LEU A 140 10.52 -15.63 13.32
CA LEU A 140 11.42 -16.55 14.03
C LEU A 140 12.08 -17.56 13.07
N ILE A 141 11.34 -18.04 12.07
CA ILE A 141 11.83 -18.92 11.00
C ILE A 141 11.36 -18.35 9.67
N PRO A 142 12.20 -17.58 8.95
CA PRO A 142 11.81 -16.92 7.71
C PRO A 142 11.59 -17.95 6.59
N ARG A 143 10.38 -17.97 6.02
CA ARG A 143 10.01 -18.81 4.85
C ARG A 143 9.71 -17.98 3.60
N MET A 144 9.74 -16.66 3.71
CA MET A 144 9.46 -15.71 2.64
C MET A 144 10.70 -14.85 2.39
N LYS A 145 10.97 -14.56 1.11
CA LYS A 145 11.97 -13.57 0.74
C LYS A 145 11.34 -12.19 0.81
N LEU A 146 11.91 -11.32 1.65
CA LEU A 146 11.55 -9.91 1.71
C LEU A 146 12.53 -9.14 0.83
N ILE A 147 12.02 -8.25 -0.02
CA ILE A 147 12.85 -7.37 -0.84
C ILE A 147 12.39 -5.96 -0.53
N LEU A 148 13.26 -5.18 0.11
CA LEU A 148 13.00 -3.79 0.43
C LEU A 148 13.79 -2.91 -0.53
N ARG A 149 13.11 -1.99 -1.22
CA ARG A 149 13.73 -1.03 -2.16
C ARG A 149 14.61 -1.72 -3.23
N GLY A 150 14.20 -2.90 -3.71
CA GLY A 150 14.93 -3.67 -4.71
C GLY A 150 16.15 -4.44 -4.17
N LYS A 151 16.38 -4.43 -2.86
CA LYS A 151 17.45 -5.18 -2.19
C LYS A 151 16.85 -6.23 -1.24
N PRO A 152 17.34 -7.48 -1.28
CA PRO A 152 16.90 -8.53 -0.36
C PRO A 152 17.23 -8.17 1.10
#